data_AF-A0A972XF70-F1
#
_entry.id   AF-A0A972XF70-F1
#
_cell.length_a   1.000
_cell.length_b   1.000
_cell.length_c   1.000
_cell.angle_alpha   90.00
_cell.angle_beta   90.00
_cell.angle_gamma   90.00
#
_symmetry.space_group_name_H-M   'P 1'
#
loop_
_entity.id
_entity.type
_entity.pdbx_description
1 polymer ?
#
loop_
_entity_poly.entity_id
_entity_poly.type
_entity_poly.pdbx_seq_one_letter_code
_entity_poly.pdbx_strand_id
1 'polypeptide(L)'
;MDVFDIHGRVIADYRAFTSAFVEVRDERIKQFVQGQFERGVQWPKPWLSLNPNFESGGSVSELVEAGVLHPENERIFRFKADPESLVGNGMVLHRHQADAIRAAQSGKSYVLTTGTGSGKSLAYIVPIVDAVLRETAENGGKRLPGVKAIIVYPMNALANSQLGELRKFLKHGYPAGGEPVTFARYTGQESPDERARILAEP
;
A
#
# COMPACT_ATOMS: atom_id res chain seq x y z
N MET A 1 0.62 -5.97 40.89
CA MET A 1 -0.15 -5.37 39.80
C MET A 1 -0.91 -6.49 39.14
N ASP A 2 -2.24 -6.50 39.29
CA ASP A 2 -3.08 -7.57 38.73
C ASP A 2 -3.46 -7.22 37.29
N VAL A 3 -3.02 -8.05 36.35
CA VAL A 3 -3.27 -7.87 34.91
C VAL A 3 -4.75 -7.99 34.56
N PHE A 4 -5.52 -8.76 35.33
CA PHE A 4 -6.95 -8.96 35.11
C PHE A 4 -7.76 -7.75 35.58
N ASP A 5 -7.34 -7.10 36.66
CA ASP A 5 -7.94 -5.84 37.13
C ASP A 5 -7.72 -4.71 36.11
N ILE A 6 -6.52 -4.63 35.52
CA ILE A 6 -6.22 -3.65 34.47
C ILE A 6 -7.09 -3.91 33.24
N HIS A 7 -7.18 -5.16 32.79
CA HIS A 7 -8.04 -5.55 31.67
C HIS A 7 -9.51 -5.18 31.92
N GLY A 8 -10.03 -5.44 33.13
CA GLY A 8 -11.39 -5.07 33.52
C GLY A 8 -11.64 -3.57 33.46
N ARG A 9 -10.71 -2.75 33.96
CA ARG A 9 -10.79 -1.28 33.89
C ARG A 9 -10.75 -0.78 32.44
N VAL A 10 -9.84 -1.29 31.61
CA VAL A 10 -9.73 -0.89 30.20
C VAL A 10 -11.03 -1.18 29.44
N ILE A 11 -11.66 -2.35 29.66
CA ILE A 11 -12.96 -2.67 29.04
C ILE A 11 -14.04 -1.70 29.53
N ALA A 12 -14.09 -1.40 30.83
CA ALA A 12 -15.08 -0.48 31.39
C ALA A 12 -14.94 0.93 30.81
N ASP A 13 -13.72 1.45 30.75
CA ASP A 13 -13.41 2.78 30.19
C ASP A 13 -13.75 2.85 28.69
N TYR A 14 -13.40 1.82 27.92
CA TYR A 14 -13.71 1.76 26.50
C TYR A 14 -15.22 1.67 26.23
N ARG A 15 -15.97 0.91 27.05
CA ARG A 15 -17.43 0.85 26.98
C ARG A 15 -18.05 2.21 27.27
N ALA A 16 -17.59 2.89 28.32
CA ALA A 16 -18.09 4.22 28.67
C ALA A 16 -17.84 5.21 27.52
N PHE A 17 -16.64 5.21 26.96
CA PHE A 17 -16.27 6.06 25.83
C PHE A 17 -17.15 5.81 24.59
N THR A 18 -17.25 4.56 24.14
CA THR A 18 -17.96 4.21 22.89
C THR A 18 -19.48 4.38 22.98
N SER A 19 -20.05 4.23 24.18
CA SER A 19 -21.49 4.41 24.40
C SER A 19 -21.91 5.85 24.70
N ALA A 20 -20.99 6.71 25.14
CA ALA A 20 -21.30 8.10 25.48
C ALA A 20 -21.76 8.97 24.29
N PHE A 21 -21.39 8.60 23.06
CA PHE A 21 -21.66 9.41 21.87
C PHE A 21 -22.90 9.00 21.07
N VAL A 22 -23.57 7.91 21.44
CA VAL A 22 -24.68 7.36 20.65
C VAL A 22 -25.91 7.13 21.51
N GLU A 23 -26.90 8.02 21.38
CA GLU A 23 -28.22 7.82 21.95
C GLU A 23 -29.13 7.12 20.94
N VAL A 24 -29.42 5.83 21.19
CA VAL A 24 -30.30 5.04 20.33
C VAL A 24 -31.75 5.27 20.74
N ARG A 25 -32.52 5.96 19.88
CA ARG A 25 -33.93 6.31 20.13
C ARG A 25 -34.92 5.18 19.87
N ASP A 26 -34.64 4.28 18.92
CA ASP A 26 -35.49 3.11 18.68
C ASP A 26 -35.20 2.05 19.75
N GLU A 27 -36.22 1.69 20.52
CA GLU A 27 -36.09 0.78 21.66
C GLU A 27 -35.61 -0.62 21.26
N ARG A 28 -35.96 -1.10 20.06
CA ARG A 28 -35.51 -2.41 19.56
C ARG A 28 -34.02 -2.37 19.23
N ILE A 29 -33.57 -1.30 18.59
CA ILE A 29 -32.15 -1.12 18.27
C ILE A 29 -31.35 -0.95 19.57
N LYS A 30 -31.89 -0.21 20.54
CA LYS A 30 -31.26 -0.01 21.85
C LYS A 30 -31.09 -1.34 22.59
N GLN A 31 -32.13 -2.16 22.65
CA GLN A 31 -32.07 -3.50 23.24
C GLN A 31 -31.09 -4.41 22.50
N PHE A 32 -31.08 -4.37 21.16
CA PHE A 32 -30.13 -5.13 20.36
C PHE A 32 -28.68 -4.73 20.68
N VAL A 33 -28.38 -3.42 20.66
CA VAL A 33 -27.04 -2.88 20.94
C VAL A 33 -26.60 -3.22 22.36
N GLN A 34 -27.47 -3.04 23.37
CA GLN A 34 -27.20 -3.45 24.74
C GLN A 34 -26.91 -4.95 24.86
N GLY A 35 -27.69 -5.79 24.19
CA GLY A 35 -27.46 -7.24 24.15
C GLY A 35 -26.12 -7.62 23.48
N GLN A 36 -25.66 -6.87 22.48
CA GLN A 36 -24.33 -7.08 21.89
C GLN A 36 -23.19 -6.70 22.86
N PHE A 37 -23.37 -5.63 23.65
CA PHE A 37 -22.40 -5.26 24.69
C PHE A 37 -22.30 -6.32 25.78
N GLU A 38 -23.44 -6.83 26.27
CA GLU A 38 -23.46 -7.88 27.31
C GLU A 38 -22.81 -9.19 26.84
N ARG A 39 -22.94 -9.51 25.54
CA ARG A 39 -22.27 -10.65 24.90
C ARG A 39 -20.77 -10.42 24.66
N GLY A 40 -20.26 -9.22 24.93
CA GLY A 40 -18.84 -8.88 24.76
C GLY A 40 -18.38 -8.82 23.31
N VAL A 41 -19.28 -8.56 22.36
CA VAL A 41 -18.96 -8.58 20.91
C VAL A 41 -17.92 -7.52 20.53
N GLN A 42 -17.90 -6.38 21.23
CA GLN A 42 -16.91 -5.33 21.00
C GLN A 42 -15.54 -5.60 21.63
N TRP A 43 -15.47 -6.47 22.63
CA TRP A 43 -14.22 -6.83 23.32
C TRP A 43 -14.09 -8.35 23.33
N PRO A 44 -13.82 -8.95 22.14
CA PRO A 44 -13.60 -10.38 22.06
C PRO A 44 -12.41 -10.78 22.93
N LYS A 45 -12.38 -12.05 23.34
CA LYS A 45 -11.23 -12.61 24.06
C LYS A 45 -9.95 -12.33 23.28
N PRO A 46 -8.81 -12.09 23.97
CA PRO A 46 -7.54 -11.83 23.30
C PRO A 46 -7.25 -12.95 22.29
N TRP A 47 -7.10 -12.56 21.03
CA TRP A 47 -6.84 -13.48 19.93
C TRP A 47 -5.33 -13.63 19.77
N LEU A 48 -4.80 -14.80 20.15
CA LEU A 48 -3.42 -15.16 19.88
C LEU A 48 -3.34 -15.79 18.49
N SER A 49 -2.86 -15.03 17.52
CA SER A 49 -2.55 -15.55 16.19
C SER A 49 -1.06 -15.77 16.05
N LEU A 50 -0.67 -16.89 15.45
CA LEU A 50 0.63 -16.98 14.80
C LEU A 50 0.52 -16.24 13.47
N ASN A 51 1.48 -15.36 13.18
CA ASN A 51 1.58 -14.68 11.89
C ASN A 51 2.77 -15.28 11.14
N PRO A 52 2.59 -16.43 10.46
CA PRO A 52 3.67 -17.05 9.71
C PRO A 52 4.14 -16.09 8.60
N ASN A 53 5.44 -16.09 8.33
CA ASN A 53 5.96 -15.33 7.19
C ASN A 53 5.35 -15.87 5.89
N PHE A 54 4.99 -14.98 4.98
CA PHE A 54 4.58 -15.37 3.64
C PHE A 54 5.73 -16.08 2.92
N GLU A 55 5.39 -17.05 2.07
CA GLU A 55 6.34 -17.71 1.20
C GLU A 55 7.09 -16.69 0.32
N SER A 56 8.39 -16.91 0.11
CA SER A 56 9.20 -16.07 -0.77
C SER A 56 8.82 -16.30 -2.24
N GLY A 57 8.66 -15.21 -2.98
CA GLY A 57 8.48 -15.20 -4.43
C GLY A 57 9.77 -14.98 -5.22
N GLY A 58 10.89 -14.85 -4.53
CA GLY A 58 12.19 -14.47 -5.07
C GLY A 58 12.52 -12.99 -4.83
N SER A 59 13.79 -12.63 -5.03
CA SER A 59 14.25 -11.24 -4.97
C SER A 59 13.95 -10.47 -6.25
N VAL A 60 13.91 -9.14 -6.17
CA VAL A 60 13.81 -8.29 -7.37
C VAL A 60 14.97 -8.55 -8.33
N SER A 61 16.19 -8.76 -7.81
CA SER A 61 17.37 -9.08 -8.62
C SER A 61 17.19 -10.41 -9.37
N GLU A 62 16.71 -11.46 -8.72
CA GLU A 62 16.41 -12.75 -9.37
C GLU A 62 15.37 -12.61 -10.50
N LEU A 63 14.35 -11.77 -10.30
CA LEU A 63 13.33 -11.49 -11.32
C LEU A 63 13.89 -10.67 -12.49
N VAL A 64 14.84 -9.77 -12.23
CA VAL A 64 15.55 -9.02 -13.28
C VAL A 64 16.47 -9.96 -14.08
N GLU A 65 17.26 -10.81 -13.40
CA GLU A 65 18.13 -11.80 -14.04
C GLU A 65 17.35 -12.78 -14.91
N ALA A 66 16.14 -13.17 -14.49
CA ALA A 66 15.24 -14.01 -15.26
C ALA A 66 14.53 -13.27 -16.43
N GLY A 67 14.77 -11.97 -16.62
CA GLY A 67 14.14 -11.15 -17.65
C GLY A 67 12.68 -10.78 -17.38
N VAL A 68 12.15 -11.16 -16.20
CA VAL A 68 10.77 -10.85 -15.78
C VAL A 68 10.61 -9.36 -15.51
N LEU A 69 11.62 -8.71 -14.91
CA LEU A 69 11.60 -7.27 -14.65
C LEU A 69 12.68 -6.54 -15.46
N HIS A 70 12.40 -5.28 -15.80
CA HIS A 70 13.36 -4.36 -16.38
C HIS A 70 14.50 -4.07 -15.37
N PRO A 71 15.77 -3.96 -15.80
CA PRO A 71 16.92 -3.82 -14.89
C PRO A 71 16.82 -2.67 -13.88
N GLU A 72 16.21 -1.54 -14.27
CA GLU A 72 16.06 -0.39 -13.36
C GLU A 72 15.18 -0.70 -12.13
N ASN A 73 14.31 -1.72 -12.18
CA ASN A 73 13.55 -2.16 -11.00
C ASN A 73 14.46 -2.58 -9.85
N GLU A 74 15.65 -3.12 -10.15
CA GLU A 74 16.62 -3.48 -9.13
C GLU A 74 17.10 -2.26 -8.34
N ARG A 75 17.16 -1.06 -8.93
CA ARG A 75 17.56 0.17 -8.24
C ARG A 75 16.39 0.85 -7.52
N ILE A 76 15.19 0.73 -8.10
CA ILE A 76 13.96 1.32 -7.56
C ILE A 76 13.52 0.56 -6.31
N PHE A 77 13.37 -0.76 -6.40
CA PHE A 77 12.74 -1.60 -5.37
C PHE A 77 13.78 -2.19 -4.41
N ARG A 78 14.36 -1.31 -3.59
CA ARG A 78 15.30 -1.63 -2.52
C ARG A 78 14.96 -0.92 -1.23
N PHE A 79 15.42 -1.47 -0.12
CA PHE A 79 15.41 -0.78 1.16
C PHE A 79 16.61 0.18 1.22
N LYS A 80 16.34 1.46 0.92
CA LYS A 80 17.32 2.55 0.96
C LYS A 80 17.38 3.13 2.37
N ALA A 81 18.54 3.04 3.02
CA ALA A 81 18.75 3.63 4.35
C ALA A 81 18.98 5.15 4.28
N ASP A 82 19.62 5.61 3.20
CA ASP A 82 19.89 7.01 2.89
C ASP A 82 19.02 7.45 1.69
N PRO A 83 18.18 8.50 1.82
CA PRO A 83 17.40 9.06 0.72
C PRO A 83 18.22 9.53 -0.49
N GLU A 84 19.51 9.83 -0.32
CA GLU A 84 20.39 10.27 -1.41
C GLU A 84 21.11 9.09 -2.11
N SER A 85 20.97 7.87 -1.58
CA SER A 85 21.68 6.69 -2.09
C SER A 85 20.77 5.77 -2.91
N LEU A 86 21.29 5.27 -4.02
CA LEU A 86 20.71 4.14 -4.76
C LEU A 86 21.13 2.77 -4.18
N VAL A 87 22.06 2.77 -3.23
CA VAL A 87 22.56 1.55 -2.59
C VAL A 87 21.65 1.20 -1.41
N GLY A 88 21.23 -0.06 -1.37
CA GLY A 88 20.36 -0.58 -0.34
C GLY A 88 20.20 -2.09 -0.45
N ASN A 89 19.50 -2.67 0.52
CA ASN A 89 19.23 -4.10 0.51
C ASN A 89 18.18 -4.43 -0.54
N GLY A 90 18.47 -5.45 -1.37
CA GLY A 90 17.53 -5.98 -2.34
C GLY A 90 16.22 -6.39 -1.68
N MET A 91 15.09 -6.03 -2.29
CA MET A 91 13.79 -6.42 -1.76
C MET A 91 13.47 -7.87 -2.15
N VAL A 92 13.05 -8.66 -1.17
CA VAL A 92 12.50 -10.00 -1.39
C VAL A 92 10.98 -9.87 -1.46
N LEU A 93 10.40 -10.33 -2.56
CA LEU A 93 8.96 -10.30 -2.76
C LEU A 93 8.32 -11.52 -2.11
N HIS A 94 7.10 -11.36 -1.61
CA HIS A 94 6.26 -12.49 -1.26
C HIS A 94 5.76 -13.19 -2.52
N ARG A 95 5.44 -14.49 -2.40
CA ARG A 95 5.00 -15.33 -3.51
C ARG A 95 3.83 -14.71 -4.29
N HIS A 96 2.84 -14.19 -3.57
CA HIS A 96 1.66 -13.54 -4.17
C HIS A 96 1.99 -12.25 -4.94
N GLN A 97 3.06 -11.54 -4.58
CA GLN A 97 3.52 -10.36 -5.32
C GLN A 97 4.22 -10.78 -6.61
N ALA A 98 5.12 -11.78 -6.53
CA ALA A 98 5.81 -12.31 -7.71
C ALA A 98 4.84 -12.95 -8.71
N ASP A 99 3.83 -13.66 -8.23
CA ASP A 99 2.79 -14.25 -9.06
C ASP A 99 1.92 -13.17 -9.73
N ALA A 100 1.61 -12.08 -9.03
CA ALA A 100 0.90 -10.93 -9.62
C ALA A 100 1.73 -10.21 -10.70
N ILE A 101 3.04 -10.07 -10.51
CA ILE A 101 3.96 -9.53 -11.53
C ILE A 101 3.91 -10.38 -12.79
N ARG A 102 4.05 -11.71 -12.66
CA ARG A 102 3.97 -12.64 -13.80
C ARG A 102 2.59 -12.64 -14.46
N ALA A 103 1.52 -12.54 -13.67
CA ALA A 103 0.16 -12.42 -14.19
C ALA A 103 0.00 -11.12 -15.01
N ALA A 104 0.52 -10.00 -14.53
CA ALA A 104 0.45 -8.71 -15.22
C ALA A 104 1.14 -8.73 -16.59
N GLN A 105 2.27 -9.45 -16.71
CA GLN A 105 2.98 -9.59 -17.99
C GLN A 105 2.16 -10.30 -19.08
N SER A 106 1.16 -11.11 -18.70
CA SER A 106 0.27 -11.74 -19.67
C SER A 106 -0.69 -10.76 -20.36
N GLY A 107 -0.75 -9.49 -19.90
CA GLY A 107 -1.68 -8.48 -20.38
C GLY A 107 -3.13 -8.70 -19.93
N LYS A 108 -3.40 -9.75 -19.14
CA LYS A 108 -4.73 -10.06 -18.60
C LYS A 108 -4.98 -9.32 -17.29
N SER A 109 -6.24 -9.00 -17.04
CA SER A 109 -6.68 -8.53 -15.72
C SER A 109 -6.56 -9.63 -14.67
N TYR A 110 -6.16 -9.27 -13.45
CA TYR A 110 -6.10 -10.19 -12.32
C TYR A 110 -6.72 -9.57 -11.07
N VAL A 111 -7.21 -10.43 -10.17
CA VAL A 111 -7.68 -10.06 -8.83
C VAL A 111 -6.76 -10.71 -7.82
N LEU A 112 -6.15 -9.91 -6.96
CA LEU A 112 -5.28 -10.39 -5.89
C LEU A 112 -6.02 -10.35 -4.55
N THR A 113 -6.23 -11.52 -3.94
CA THR A 113 -6.88 -11.66 -2.63
C THR A 113 -5.87 -12.14 -1.58
N THR A 114 -5.53 -11.28 -0.63
CA THR A 114 -4.62 -11.61 0.50
C THR A 114 -5.03 -10.82 1.74
N GLY A 115 -4.55 -11.22 2.92
CA GLY A 115 -4.83 -10.52 4.18
C GLY A 115 -4.32 -9.06 4.22
N THR A 116 -4.86 -8.27 5.14
CA THR A 116 -4.37 -6.91 5.41
C THR A 116 -2.91 -6.94 5.85
N GLY A 117 -2.11 -5.98 5.38
CA GLY A 117 -0.68 -5.91 5.72
C GLY A 117 0.24 -6.84 4.92
N SER A 118 -0.28 -7.67 4.01
CA SER A 118 0.51 -8.59 3.18
C SER A 118 1.42 -7.94 2.12
N GLY A 119 1.48 -6.60 2.06
CA GLY A 119 2.20 -5.89 1.01
C GLY A 119 1.53 -5.94 -0.37
N LYS A 120 0.20 -6.02 -0.43
CA LYS A 120 -0.61 -5.98 -1.68
C LYS A 120 -0.18 -4.89 -2.66
N SER A 121 0.28 -3.75 -2.14
CA SER A 121 0.66 -2.58 -2.94
C SER A 121 1.73 -2.91 -3.98
N LEU A 122 2.75 -3.69 -3.59
CA LEU A 122 3.84 -4.07 -4.49
C LEU A 122 3.35 -4.93 -5.66
N ALA A 123 2.28 -5.70 -5.46
CA ALA A 123 1.74 -6.57 -6.49
C ALA A 123 1.18 -5.81 -7.71
N TYR A 124 0.72 -4.56 -7.53
CA TYR A 124 0.29 -3.71 -8.65
C TYR A 124 1.29 -2.57 -8.95
N ILE A 125 2.05 -2.08 -7.98
CA ILE A 125 3.03 -1.00 -8.22
C ILE A 125 4.20 -1.50 -9.07
N VAL A 126 4.78 -2.66 -8.74
CA VAL A 126 5.93 -3.20 -9.48
C VAL A 126 5.62 -3.41 -10.96
N PRO A 127 4.53 -4.09 -11.36
CA PRO A 127 4.24 -4.26 -12.79
C PRO A 127 3.89 -2.96 -13.52
N ILE A 128 3.28 -1.97 -12.83
CA ILE A 128 3.05 -0.64 -13.43
C ILE A 128 4.38 0.05 -13.73
N VAL A 129 5.30 0.09 -12.75
CA VAL A 129 6.62 0.69 -12.91
C VAL A 129 7.40 -0.04 -14.01
N ASP A 130 7.38 -1.37 -14.02
CA ASP A 130 8.01 -2.20 -15.04
C ASP A 130 7.53 -1.86 -16.46
N ALA A 131 6.22 -1.71 -16.66
CA ALA A 131 5.65 -1.35 -17.95
C ALA A 131 6.12 0.03 -18.43
N VAL A 132 6.16 1.03 -17.55
CA VAL A 132 6.65 2.39 -17.88
C VAL A 132 8.13 2.38 -18.25
N LEU A 133 8.95 1.61 -17.51
CA LEU A 133 10.37 1.47 -17.79
C LEU A 133 10.61 0.82 -19.15
N ARG A 134 9.88 -0.25 -19.47
CA ARG A 134 9.99 -0.94 -20.76
C ARG A 134 9.58 -0.02 -21.92
N GLU A 135 8.45 0.67 -21.81
CA GLU A 135 7.99 1.64 -22.81
C GLU A 135 9.04 2.75 -23.04
N THR A 136 9.65 3.24 -21.96
CA THR A 136 10.70 4.26 -22.03
C THR A 136 11.95 3.72 -22.72
N ALA A 137 12.38 2.49 -22.40
CA ALA A 137 13.53 1.85 -23.01
C ALA A 137 13.31 1.60 -24.52
N GLU A 138 12.13 1.11 -24.89
CA GLU A 138 11.72 0.90 -26.29
C GLU A 138 11.67 2.22 -27.08
N ASN A 139 11.36 3.33 -26.42
CA ASN A 139 11.37 4.67 -27.00
C ASN A 139 12.74 5.39 -26.89
N GLY A 140 13.85 4.64 -26.91
CA GLY A 140 15.20 5.18 -26.92
C GLY A 140 15.56 5.97 -25.65
N GLY A 141 15.00 5.58 -24.51
CA GLY A 141 15.21 6.22 -23.21
C GLY A 141 14.37 7.49 -23.00
N LYS A 142 13.48 7.85 -23.94
CA LYS A 142 12.60 9.01 -23.81
C LYS A 142 11.24 8.60 -23.28
N ARG A 143 10.77 9.26 -22.23
CA ARG A 143 9.41 9.06 -21.72
C ARG A 143 8.39 9.52 -22.76
N LEU A 144 7.39 8.69 -23.00
CA LEU A 144 6.21 9.10 -23.78
C LEU A 144 5.26 9.88 -22.86
N PRO A 145 4.70 11.02 -23.33
CA PRO A 145 3.76 11.79 -22.54
C PRO A 145 2.47 11.01 -22.27
N GLY A 146 1.78 11.34 -21.17
CA GLY A 146 0.46 10.81 -20.85
C GLY A 146 0.43 9.85 -19.67
N VAL A 147 -0.74 9.77 -19.05
CA VAL A 147 -0.99 8.90 -17.88
C VAL A 147 -0.90 7.43 -18.29
N LYS A 148 0.02 6.69 -17.65
CA LYS A 148 0.25 5.25 -17.89
C LYS A 148 -0.57 4.34 -16.98
N ALA A 149 -0.91 4.82 -15.77
CA ALA A 149 -1.73 4.08 -14.83
C ALA A 149 -2.47 5.03 -13.88
N ILE A 150 -3.66 4.61 -13.44
CA ILE A 150 -4.45 5.29 -12.42
C ILE A 150 -4.65 4.33 -11.25
N ILE A 151 -4.26 4.74 -10.06
CA ILE A 151 -4.45 3.97 -8.83
C ILE A 151 -5.51 4.66 -7.98
N VAL A 152 -6.61 3.96 -7.72
CA VAL A 152 -7.75 4.51 -6.96
C VAL A 152 -7.72 3.99 -5.52
N TYR A 153 -7.71 4.91 -4.56
CA TYR A 153 -7.82 4.60 -3.15
C TYR A 153 -9.16 5.09 -2.59
N PRO A 154 -9.80 4.34 -1.68
CA PRO A 154 -11.11 4.72 -1.13
C PRO A 154 -11.05 5.91 -0.16
N MET A 155 -9.87 6.25 0.37
CA MET A 155 -9.70 7.32 1.34
C MET A 155 -8.40 8.09 1.11
N ASN A 156 -8.42 9.40 1.37
CA ASN A 156 -7.25 10.27 1.28
C ASN A 156 -6.08 9.75 2.14
N ALA A 157 -6.35 9.26 3.36
CA ALA A 157 -5.30 8.72 4.24
C ALA A 157 -4.48 7.60 3.56
N LEU A 158 -5.14 6.71 2.82
CA LEU A 158 -4.45 5.67 2.05
C LEU A 158 -3.65 6.29 0.90
N ALA A 159 -4.24 7.20 0.14
CA ALA A 159 -3.53 7.90 -0.94
C ALA A 159 -2.25 8.60 -0.44
N ASN A 160 -2.30 9.18 0.75
CA ASN A 160 -1.18 9.92 1.37
C ASN A 160 -0.06 8.96 1.77
N SER A 161 -0.41 7.84 2.41
CA SER A 161 0.55 6.79 2.74
C SER A 161 1.24 6.26 1.48
N GLN A 162 0.46 6.00 0.42
CA GLN A 162 1.01 5.42 -0.81
C GLN A 162 1.85 6.44 -1.61
N LEU A 163 1.49 7.72 -1.57
CA LEU A 163 2.35 8.80 -2.10
C LEU A 163 3.71 8.82 -1.41
N GLY A 164 3.76 8.62 -0.08
CA GLY A 164 4.99 8.51 0.69
C GLY A 164 5.85 7.32 0.25
N GLU A 165 5.25 6.14 0.08
CA GLU A 165 5.97 4.95 -0.38
C GLU A 165 6.50 5.11 -1.81
N LEU A 166 5.71 5.68 -2.73
CA LEU A 166 6.17 5.96 -4.09
C LEU A 166 7.36 6.94 -4.10
N ARG A 167 7.37 7.96 -3.24
CA ARG A 167 8.54 8.87 -3.09
C ARG A 167 9.80 8.11 -2.69
N LYS A 168 9.70 7.17 -1.73
CA LYS A 168 10.84 6.37 -1.29
C LYS A 168 11.42 5.51 -2.42
N PHE A 169 10.57 4.87 -3.21
CA PHE A 169 11.03 4.01 -4.30
C PHE A 169 11.54 4.81 -5.51
N LEU A 170 10.76 5.80 -5.96
CA LEU A 170 10.93 6.43 -7.27
C LEU A 170 11.68 7.76 -7.25
N LYS A 171 11.85 8.41 -6.08
CA LYS A 171 12.64 9.66 -5.96
C LYS A 171 13.98 9.47 -5.27
N HIS A 172 14.05 8.68 -4.20
CA HIS A 172 15.30 8.55 -3.43
C HIS A 172 16.43 7.96 -4.29
N GLY A 173 17.61 8.56 -4.17
CA GLY A 173 18.82 8.22 -4.94
C GLY A 173 18.83 8.72 -6.38
N TYR A 174 17.74 9.30 -6.89
CA TYR A 174 17.70 9.91 -8.21
C TYR A 174 17.88 11.42 -8.11
N PRO A 175 18.68 12.04 -9.00
CA PRO A 175 18.78 13.50 -9.06
C PRO A 175 17.42 14.09 -9.44
N ALA A 176 17.16 15.33 -9.02
CA ALA A 176 15.93 16.02 -9.36
C ALA A 176 15.73 16.11 -10.89
N GLY A 177 14.61 15.58 -11.39
CA GLY A 177 14.32 15.50 -12.83
C GLY A 177 14.88 14.25 -13.52
N GLY A 178 15.70 13.46 -12.83
CA GLY A 178 16.24 12.19 -13.31
C GLY A 178 15.45 10.97 -12.85
N GLU A 179 14.27 11.14 -12.26
CA GLU A 179 13.44 10.02 -11.82
C GLU A 179 12.95 9.19 -13.03
N PRO A 180 13.06 7.85 -12.97
CA PRO A 180 12.71 6.99 -14.09
C PRO A 180 11.20 6.96 -14.36
N VAL A 181 10.38 7.20 -13.32
CA VAL A 181 8.93 7.23 -13.40
C VAL A 181 8.40 8.42 -12.59
N THR A 182 7.49 9.19 -13.18
CA THR A 182 6.77 10.29 -12.53
C THR A 182 5.45 9.80 -11.96
N PHE A 183 4.98 10.45 -10.90
CA PHE A 183 3.68 10.18 -10.30
C PHE A 183 3.15 11.44 -9.61
N ALA A 184 1.84 11.54 -9.52
CA ALA A 184 1.14 12.61 -8.81
C ALA A 184 -0.06 12.06 -8.04
N ARG A 185 -0.46 12.76 -6.98
CA ARG A 185 -1.70 12.51 -6.25
C ARG A 185 -2.73 13.53 -6.73
N TYR A 186 -3.93 13.07 -7.06
CA TYR A 186 -5.03 13.92 -7.50
C TYR A 186 -6.26 13.68 -6.61
N THR A 187 -6.46 14.57 -5.64
CA THR A 187 -7.54 14.53 -4.65
C THR A 187 -8.10 15.93 -4.41
N GLY A 188 -9.10 16.04 -3.55
CA GLY A 188 -9.59 17.34 -3.06
C GLY A 188 -8.59 18.10 -2.17
N GLN A 189 -7.44 17.50 -1.81
CA GLN A 189 -6.41 18.13 -0.98
C GLN A 189 -5.42 18.99 -1.77
N GLU A 190 -5.28 18.76 -3.07
CA GLU A 190 -4.45 19.58 -3.98
C GLU A 190 -5.11 20.93 -4.27
N SER A 191 -4.28 21.96 -4.42
CA SER A 191 -4.71 23.27 -4.89
C SER A 191 -5.24 23.20 -6.34
N PRO A 192 -6.08 24.16 -6.78
CA PRO A 192 -6.53 24.23 -8.17
C PRO A 192 -5.37 24.23 -9.18
N ASP A 193 -4.29 24.95 -8.87
CA ASP A 193 -3.11 25.07 -9.75
C ASP A 193 -2.34 23.75 -9.85
N GLU A 194 -2.18 23.02 -8.73
CA GLU A 194 -1.56 21.68 -8.75
C GLU A 194 -2.39 20.70 -9.58
N ARG A 195 -3.72 20.72 -9.44
CA ARG A 195 -4.60 19.87 -10.24
C ARG A 195 -4.53 20.21 -11.73
N ALA A 196 -4.52 21.49 -12.07
CA ALA A 196 -4.37 21.94 -13.46
C ALA A 196 -3.02 21.50 -14.06
N ARG A 197 -1.93 21.61 -13.29
CA ARG A 197 -0.60 21.15 -13.71
C ARG A 197 -0.58 19.64 -13.98
N ILE A 198 -1.14 18.83 -13.08
CA ILE A 198 -1.21 17.37 -13.26
C ILE A 198 -1.95 17.00 -14.54
N LEU A 199 -3.01 17.74 -14.88
CA LEU A 199 -3.78 17.52 -16.12
C LEU A 199 -3.06 18.01 -17.38
N ALA A 200 -2.25 19.07 -17.27
CA ALA A 200 -1.51 19.66 -18.38
C ALA A 200 -0.19 18.91 -18.69
N GLU A 201 0.45 18.33 -17.67
CA GLU A 201 1.70 17.57 -17.76
C GLU A 201 1.51 16.12 -17.23
N PRO A 202 0.67 15.29 -17.87
CA PRO A 202 0.38 13.93 -17.44
C PRO A 202 1.52 12.93 -17.67
#